data_AF-A0A317IA46-F1
#
_entry.id   AF-A0A317IA46-F1
#
_cell.length_a   1.000
_cell.length_b   1.000
_cell.length_c   1.000
_cell.angle_alpha   90.00
_cell.angle_beta   90.00
_cell.angle_gamma   90.00
#
_symmetry.space_group_name_H-M   'P 1'
#
loop_
_entity.id
_entity.type
_entity.pdbx_description
1 polymer ?
#
loop_
_entity_poly.entity_id
_entity_poly.type
_entity_poly.pdbx_seq_one_letter_code
_entity_poly.pdbx_strand_id
1 'polypeptide(L)'
;MSFPLSLLLLQAQLRATQPGYFLFVVLVLLIAGGVGWLIAAVLGFARSPAFGPSARWFSYAAVCLIIYHLHFILFGVFVFIGMTQTPVDLSFALGVGAFFNLFVVLGAFCAIMGFVKMTSPR
;
A
#
# COMPACT_ATOMS: atom_id res chain seq x y z
N MET A 1 -6.36 -1.38 39.04
CA MET A 1 -6.99 -0.04 38.99
C MET A 1 -6.70 0.60 37.63
N SER A 2 -7.40 0.18 36.59
CA SER A 2 -7.20 0.62 35.18
C SER A 2 -8.50 1.12 34.53
N PHE A 3 -9.59 1.12 35.29
CA PHE A 3 -10.94 1.51 34.89
C PHE A 3 -11.13 2.99 34.50
N PRO A 4 -10.44 4.00 35.10
CA PRO A 4 -10.72 5.39 34.76
C PRO A 4 -10.15 5.79 33.40
N LEU A 5 -9.08 5.13 32.93
CA LEU A 5 -8.43 5.48 31.66
C LEU A 5 -9.21 4.95 30.45
N SER A 6 -9.80 3.75 30.57
CA SER A 6 -10.71 3.18 29.56
C SER A 6 -12.02 3.96 29.44
N LEU A 7 -12.54 4.51 30.55
CA LEU A 7 -13.75 5.35 30.55
C LEU A 7 -13.48 6.74 29.94
N LEU A 8 -12.30 7.30 30.18
CA LEU A 8 -11.87 8.58 29.60
C LEU A 8 -11.58 8.47 28.09
N LEU A 9 -11.06 7.33 27.63
CA LEU A 9 -10.93 7.00 26.19
C LEU A 9 -12.28 6.78 25.50
N LEU A 10 -13.27 6.24 26.21
CA LEU A 10 -14.63 6.04 25.67
C LEU A 10 -15.39 7.38 25.52
N GLN A 11 -15.12 8.33 26.42
CA GLN A 11 -15.75 9.65 26.45
C GLN A 11 -15.05 10.65 25.53
N ALA A 12 -13.74 10.46 25.28
CA ALA A 12 -13.04 11.07 24.16
C ALA A 12 -13.49 10.39 22.87
N GLN A 13 -14.66 10.78 22.37
CA GLN A 13 -15.02 10.67 20.96
C GLN A 13 -13.94 11.42 20.17
N LEU A 14 -12.78 10.79 19.96
CA LEU A 14 -11.74 11.18 19.03
C LEU A 14 -12.39 11.10 17.65
N ARG A 15 -13.24 12.08 17.34
CA ARG A 15 -13.52 12.47 15.96
C ARG A 15 -12.16 12.90 15.44
N ALA A 16 -11.45 11.96 14.84
CA ALA A 16 -10.33 12.25 13.97
C ALA A 16 -10.91 13.06 12.82
N THR A 17 -11.06 14.37 13.04
CA THR A 17 -11.44 15.31 12.01
C THR A 17 -10.33 15.29 11.00
N GLN A 18 -10.56 14.61 9.89
CA GLN A 18 -9.60 14.50 8.81
C GLN A 18 -9.28 15.92 8.31
N PRO A 19 -8.01 16.35 8.32
CA PRO A 19 -7.66 17.67 7.86
C PRO A 19 -7.95 17.80 6.35
N GLY A 20 -8.37 18.98 5.90
CA GLY A 20 -8.82 19.20 4.50
C GLY A 20 -7.76 18.87 3.44
N TYR A 21 -6.47 18.96 3.78
CA TYR A 21 -5.36 18.59 2.88
C TYR A 21 -5.08 17.08 2.81
N PHE A 22 -5.66 16.27 3.70
CA PHE A 22 -5.34 14.84 3.82
C PHE A 22 -5.56 14.10 2.51
N LEU A 23 -6.69 14.35 1.85
CA LEU A 23 -7.03 13.69 0.59
C LEU A 23 -6.01 14.01 -0.51
N PHE A 24 -5.58 15.26 -0.58
CA PHE A 24 -4.56 15.70 -1.54
C PHE A 24 -3.22 15.03 -1.27
N VAL A 25 -2.78 15.00 0.00
CA VAL A 25 -1.53 14.33 0.41
C VAL A 25 -1.56 12.84 0.08
N VAL A 26 -2.66 12.15 0.39
CA VAL A 26 -2.83 10.72 0.07
C VAL A 26 -2.78 10.48 -1.44
N LEU A 27 -3.50 11.28 -2.24
CA LEU A 27 -3.47 11.15 -3.70
C LEU A 27 -2.06 11.37 -4.27
N VAL A 28 -1.37 12.41 -3.83
CA VAL A 28 0.00 12.70 -4.29
C VAL A 28 0.95 11.56 -3.92
N LEU A 29 0.89 11.05 -2.69
CA LEU A 29 1.74 9.94 -2.26
C LEU A 29 1.42 8.64 -3.01
N LEU A 30 0.15 8.36 -3.29
CA LEU A 30 -0.25 7.17 -4.05
C LEU A 30 0.23 7.25 -5.51
N ILE A 31 0.08 8.40 -6.15
CA ILE A 31 0.52 8.59 -7.53
C ILE A 31 2.05 8.55 -7.59
N ALA A 32 2.73 9.32 -6.74
CA ALA A 32 4.19 9.35 -6.69
C ALA A 32 4.78 7.97 -6.35
N GLY A 33 4.19 7.26 -5.39
CA GLY A 33 4.54 5.89 -5.04
C GLY A 33 4.35 4.94 -6.22
N GLY A 34 3.18 4.94 -6.85
CA GLY A 34 2.89 4.12 -8.02
C GLY A 34 3.86 4.34 -9.18
N VAL A 35 4.19 5.61 -9.47
CA VAL A 35 5.19 5.97 -10.49
C VAL A 35 6.59 5.51 -10.08
N GLY A 36 6.97 5.69 -8.82
CA GLY A 36 8.26 5.22 -8.29
C GLY A 36 8.43 3.70 -8.43
N TRP A 37 7.39 2.93 -8.07
CA TRP A 37 7.40 1.47 -8.22
C TRP A 37 7.38 1.05 -9.69
N LEU A 38 6.71 1.79 -10.57
CA LEU A 38 6.77 1.56 -12.02
C LEU A 38 8.19 1.71 -12.56
N ILE A 39 8.86 2.80 -12.19
CA ILE A 39 10.27 3.02 -12.58
C ILE A 39 11.14 1.89 -12.04
N ALA A 40 10.96 1.49 -10.78
CA ALA A 40 11.71 0.39 -10.17
C ALA A 40 11.48 -0.95 -10.91
N ALA A 41 10.24 -1.25 -11.30
CA ALA A 41 9.91 -2.45 -12.05
C ALA A 41 10.56 -2.43 -13.45
N VAL A 42 10.46 -1.32 -14.18
CA VAL A 42 11.06 -1.18 -15.52
C VAL A 42 12.58 -1.31 -15.46
N LEU A 43 13.24 -0.57 -14.55
CA LEU A 43 14.69 -0.64 -14.38
C LEU A 43 15.12 -2.03 -13.92
N GLY A 44 14.38 -2.66 -13.02
CA GLY A 44 14.67 -3.99 -12.53
C GLY A 44 14.58 -5.05 -13.64
N PHE A 45 13.53 -5.03 -14.46
CA PHE A 45 13.40 -5.96 -15.58
C PHE A 45 14.46 -5.72 -16.66
N ALA A 46 14.68 -4.45 -17.03
CA ALA A 46 15.69 -4.07 -18.02
C ALA A 46 17.11 -4.47 -17.61
N ARG A 47 17.42 -4.37 -16.31
CA ARG A 47 18.74 -4.70 -15.77
C ARG A 47 18.87 -6.15 -15.30
N SER A 48 17.78 -6.91 -15.29
CA SER A 48 17.79 -8.30 -14.83
C SER A 48 18.78 -9.24 -15.54
N PRO A 49 19.14 -9.06 -16.82
CA PRO A 49 20.18 -9.87 -17.44
C PRO A 49 21.58 -9.58 -16.87
N ALA A 50 21.85 -8.34 -16.46
CA ALA A 50 23.16 -7.90 -15.97
C ALA A 50 23.37 -8.20 -14.47
N PHE A 51 22.33 -8.05 -13.64
CA PHE A 51 22.40 -8.23 -12.18
C PHE A 51 21.93 -9.61 -11.71
N GLY A 52 21.48 -10.47 -12.63
CA GLY A 52 21.11 -11.85 -12.34
C GLY A 52 19.72 -12.01 -11.72
N PRO A 53 19.46 -13.18 -11.10
CA PRO A 53 18.13 -13.56 -10.64
C PRO A 53 17.56 -12.63 -9.56
N SER A 54 18.37 -12.08 -8.65
CA SER A 54 17.93 -11.20 -7.56
C SER A 54 17.18 -9.97 -8.06
N ALA A 55 17.67 -9.34 -9.12
CA ALA A 55 17.02 -8.18 -9.75
C ALA A 55 15.61 -8.51 -10.28
N ARG A 56 15.37 -9.75 -10.76
CA ARG A 56 14.03 -10.19 -11.19
C ARG A 56 13.06 -10.24 -10.01
N TRP A 57 13.51 -10.78 -8.87
CA TRP A 57 12.68 -10.87 -7.66
C TRP A 57 12.34 -9.50 -7.09
N PHE A 58 13.26 -8.54 -7.12
CA PHE A 58 12.95 -7.14 -6.77
C PHE A 58 11.97 -6.50 -7.76
N SER A 59 12.05 -6.82 -9.04
CA SER A 59 11.10 -6.32 -10.04
C SER A 59 9.70 -6.86 -9.79
N TYR A 60 9.56 -8.14 -9.43
CA TYR A 60 8.28 -8.72 -9.03
C TYR A 60 7.72 -8.06 -7.77
N ALA A 61 8.57 -7.75 -6.78
CA ALA A 61 8.13 -7.00 -5.60
C ALA A 61 7.57 -5.62 -5.97
N ALA A 62 8.25 -4.90 -6.86
CA ALA A 62 7.79 -3.61 -7.37
C ALA A 62 6.44 -3.73 -8.11
N VAL A 63 6.25 -4.77 -8.92
CA VAL A 63 4.96 -5.04 -9.58
C VAL A 63 3.83 -5.28 -8.57
N CYS A 64 4.07 -6.05 -7.51
CA CYS A 64 3.08 -6.24 -6.45
C CYS A 64 2.68 -4.89 -5.82
N LEU A 65 3.63 -4.00 -5.60
CA LEU A 65 3.33 -2.68 -5.04
C LEU A 65 2.65 -1.75 -6.05
N ILE A 66 2.92 -1.85 -7.35
CA ILE A 66 2.14 -1.13 -8.38
C ILE A 66 0.67 -1.57 -8.31
N ILE A 67 0.41 -2.87 -8.26
CA ILE A 67 -0.95 -3.42 -8.18
C ILE A 67 -1.66 -2.93 -6.90
N TYR A 68 -0.95 -2.89 -5.77
CA TYR A 68 -1.46 -2.30 -4.52
C TYR A 68 -1.89 -0.83 -4.72
N HIS A 69 -1.03 0.01 -5.31
CA HIS A 69 -1.35 1.43 -5.53
C HIS A 69 -2.54 1.61 -6.47
N LEU A 70 -2.63 0.82 -7.55
CA LEU A 70 -3.75 0.86 -8.49
C LEU A 70 -5.07 0.48 -7.83
N HIS A 71 -5.09 -0.60 -7.04
CA HIS A 71 -6.29 -1.00 -6.30
C HIS A 71 -6.71 0.05 -5.28
N PHE A 72 -5.74 0.66 -4.59
CA PHE A 72 -6.02 1.70 -3.60
C PHE A 72 -6.60 2.96 -4.26
N ILE A 73 -6.06 3.39 -5.41
CA ILE A 73 -6.59 4.51 -6.19
C ILE A 73 -8.01 4.19 -6.67
N LEU A 74 -8.21 3.01 -7.26
CA LEU A 74 -9.51 2.58 -7.76
C LEU A 74 -10.56 2.53 -6.64
N PHE A 75 -10.19 1.99 -5.48
CA PHE A 75 -11.04 2.00 -4.29
C PHE A 75 -11.34 3.42 -3.81
N GLY A 76 -10.35 4.31 -3.77
CA GLY A 76 -10.57 5.72 -3.44
C GLY A 76 -11.57 6.40 -4.38
N VAL A 77 -11.49 6.12 -5.69
CA VAL A 77 -12.46 6.63 -6.68
C VAL A 77 -13.85 6.04 -6.46
N PHE A 78 -13.97 4.73 -6.24
CA PHE A 78 -15.25 4.08 -5.97
C PHE A 78 -15.89 4.57 -4.67
N VAL A 79 -15.11 4.79 -3.61
CA VAL A 79 -15.60 5.35 -2.35
C VAL A 79 -16.03 6.80 -2.57
N PHE A 80 -15.25 7.61 -3.27
CA PHE A 80 -15.60 9.02 -3.53
C PHE A 80 -16.90 9.14 -4.35
N ILE A 81 -17.05 8.34 -5.40
CA ILE A 81 -18.28 8.30 -6.20
C ILE A 81 -19.43 7.68 -5.38
N GLY A 82 -19.18 6.59 -4.66
CA GLY A 82 -20.17 5.89 -3.84
C GLY A 82 -20.72 6.75 -2.70
N MET A 83 -19.89 7.56 -2.06
CA MET A 83 -20.31 8.53 -1.03
C MET A 83 -21.36 9.52 -1.52
N THR A 84 -21.45 9.76 -2.84
CA THR A 84 -22.49 10.62 -3.42
C THR A 84 -23.86 9.96 -3.53
N GLN A 85 -23.94 8.62 -3.42
CA GLN A 85 -25.17 7.86 -3.61
C GLN A 85 -25.60 7.04 -2.38
N THR A 86 -24.66 6.46 -1.64
CA THR A 86 -24.92 5.69 -0.40
C THR A 86 -23.70 5.68 0.53
N PRO A 87 -23.89 5.71 1.86
CA PRO A 87 -22.77 5.58 2.80
C PRO A 87 -22.13 4.19 2.64
N VAL A 88 -20.82 4.16 2.37
CA VAL A 88 -20.05 2.92 2.28
C VAL A 88 -19.90 2.33 3.69
N ASP A 89 -20.32 1.07 3.87
CA ASP A 89 -20.18 0.37 5.14
C ASP A 89 -18.71 0.24 5.55
N LEU A 90 -18.40 0.60 6.79
CA LEU A 90 -17.04 0.53 7.35
C LEU A 90 -16.45 -0.90 7.24
N SER A 91 -17.27 -1.92 7.46
CA SER A 91 -16.87 -3.33 7.33
C SER A 91 -16.40 -3.66 5.91
N PHE A 92 -17.03 -3.09 4.89
CA PHE A 92 -16.62 -3.27 3.50
C PHE A 92 -15.26 -2.59 3.23
N ALA A 93 -15.10 -1.35 3.69
CA ALA A 93 -13.85 -0.62 3.54
C ALA A 93 -12.67 -1.33 4.23
N LEU A 94 -12.89 -1.85 5.44
CA LEU A 94 -11.89 -2.64 6.17
C LEU A 94 -11.57 -3.97 5.47
N GLY A 95 -12.59 -4.67 4.95
CA GLY A 95 -12.39 -5.91 4.21
C GLY A 95 -11.56 -5.71 2.94
N VAL A 96 -11.86 -4.67 2.17
CA VAL A 96 -11.08 -4.31 0.98
C VAL A 96 -9.67 -3.86 1.33
N GLY A 97 -9.50 -3.06 2.39
CA GLY A 97 -8.18 -2.67 2.90
C GLY A 97 -7.34 -3.87 3.35
N ALA A 98 -7.96 -4.87 4.00
CA ALA A 98 -7.29 -6.11 4.37
C ALA A 98 -6.85 -6.93 3.16
N PHE A 99 -7.65 -6.96 2.10
CA PHE A 99 -7.28 -7.61 0.84
C PHE A 99 -6.05 -6.94 0.20
N PHE A 100 -5.94 -5.61 0.26
CA PHE A 100 -4.77 -4.91 -0.29
C PHE A 100 -3.46 -5.30 0.40
N ASN A 101 -3.49 -5.65 1.68
CA ASN A 101 -2.31 -6.14 2.40
C ASN A 101 -1.72 -7.42 1.79
N LEU A 102 -2.52 -8.22 1.08
CA LEU A 102 -2.02 -9.39 0.36
C LEU A 102 -0.87 -9.02 -0.60
N PHE A 103 -1.03 -7.93 -1.35
CA PHE A 103 -0.02 -7.47 -2.31
C PHE A 103 1.24 -6.94 -1.62
N VAL A 104 1.09 -6.31 -0.45
CA VAL A 104 2.21 -5.87 0.38
C VAL A 104 3.00 -7.08 0.89
N VAL A 105 2.30 -8.11 1.36
CA VAL A 105 2.91 -9.36 1.83
C VAL A 105 3.61 -10.09 0.69
N LEU A 106 2.98 -10.21 -0.48
CA LEU A 106 3.62 -10.78 -1.67
C LEU A 106 4.86 -9.98 -2.09
N GLY A 107 4.77 -8.65 -2.07
CA GLY A 107 5.90 -7.77 -2.36
C GLY A 107 7.05 -7.99 -1.38
N ALA A 108 6.76 -8.14 -0.09
CA ALA A 108 7.75 -8.46 0.94
C ALA A 108 8.40 -9.84 0.68
N PHE A 109 7.61 -10.86 0.35
CA PHE A 109 8.14 -12.18 -0.02
C PHE A 109 9.08 -12.12 -1.23
N CYS A 110 8.67 -11.42 -2.29
CA CYS A 110 9.50 -11.21 -3.47
C CYS A 110 10.80 -10.47 -3.12
N ALA A 111 10.74 -9.45 -2.26
CA ALA A 111 11.93 -8.73 -1.81
C ALA A 111 12.87 -9.63 -1.00
N ILE A 112 12.35 -10.42 -0.06
CA ILE A 112 13.13 -11.40 0.73
C ILE A 112 13.83 -12.39 -0.19
N MET A 113 13.12 -12.96 -1.16
CA MET A 113 13.73 -13.85 -2.15
C MET A 113 14.79 -13.16 -3.00
N GLY A 114 14.61 -11.86 -3.29
CA GLY A 114 15.63 -11.01 -3.90
C GLY A 114 16.90 -10.94 -3.06
N PHE A 115 16.79 -10.67 -1.75
CA PHE A 115 17.92 -10.67 -0.81
C PHE A 115 18.58 -12.03 -0.65
N VAL A 116 17.80 -13.11 -0.52
CA VAL A 116 18.35 -14.48 -0.44
C VAL A 116 19.16 -14.84 -1.68
N LYS A 117 18.73 -14.37 -2.86
CA LYS A 117 19.43 -14.59 -4.13
C LYS A 117 20.52 -13.55 -4.41
N MET A 118 20.75 -12.59 -3.51
CA MET A 118 21.93 -11.75 -3.52
C MET A 118 23.08 -12.48 -2.81
N THR A 119 23.53 -13.58 -3.41
CA THR A 119 24.80 -14.19 -3.07
C THR A 119 25.90 -13.39 -3.77
N SER A 120 26.68 -12.61 -3.03
CA SER A 120 27.83 -11.85 -3.54
C SER A 120 29.05 -12.16 -2.65
N PRO A 121 30.27 -12.21 -3.20
CA PRO A 121 30.81 -11.10 -4.00
C PRO A 121 31.44 -11.48 -5.34
N ARG A 122 31.33 -10.56 -6.29
CA ARG A 122 32.47 -10.31 -7.19
C ARG A 122 33.32 -9.23 -6.54
#